data_AF-A0AAU4NXZ3-F1
#
_entry.id   AF-A0AAU4NXZ3-F1
#
_cell.length_a   1.000
_cell.length_b   1.000
_cell.length_c   1.000
_cell.angle_alpha   90.00
_cell.angle_beta   90.00
_cell.angle_gamma   90.00
#
_symmetry.space_group_name_H-M   'P 1'
#
loop_
_entity.id
_entity.type
_entity.pdbx_description
1 polymer ?
#
loop_
_entity_poly.entity_id
_entity_poly.type
_entity_poly.pdbx_seq_one_letter_code
_entity_poly.pdbx_strand_id
1 'polypeptide(L)'
;MPSDLTSYPRPSVAVDVAVLTVHGGTLNVVTVESPWGAALPGTFLHPGETLADAARRALSTKAGIDGVEFHQIRMFDAPDRDDRGWVLSMAHCAEAPTDSLPSGTDLLAVEADRPVEPMAFDHADMVSAAVGDLRSRYLTRPDPSHLLGTTFTLLDLRTLYETVFDRPLRKDTFRRHVIGALVGTGATTSAAGGRPAELYERRPDETFAGSIAALLV
;
A
#
# COMPACT_ATOMS: atom_id res chain seq x y z
N MET A 1 35.08 -25.71 -13.98
CA MET A 1 34.06 -26.00 -15.00
C MET A 1 33.18 -24.76 -15.11
N PRO A 2 32.99 -24.16 -16.29
CA PRO A 2 31.82 -23.30 -16.45
C PRO A 2 30.60 -24.24 -16.39
N SER A 3 29.85 -24.20 -15.30
CA SER A 3 28.57 -24.92 -15.24
C SER A 3 27.58 -24.17 -16.12
N ASP A 4 26.95 -24.89 -17.04
CA ASP A 4 25.81 -24.35 -17.77
C ASP A 4 24.71 -23.99 -16.74
N LEU A 5 24.15 -22.78 -16.82
CA LEU A 5 23.06 -22.33 -15.97
C LEU A 5 21.81 -23.23 -16.06
N THR A 6 21.71 -24.07 -17.10
CA THR A 6 20.65 -25.08 -17.21
C THR A 6 20.89 -26.33 -16.36
N SER A 7 22.09 -26.50 -15.80
CA SER A 7 22.45 -27.63 -14.93
C SER A 7 21.82 -27.56 -13.54
N TYR A 8 21.24 -26.42 -13.17
CA TYR A 8 20.57 -26.21 -11.90
C TYR A 8 19.05 -26.19 -12.13
N PRO A 9 18.27 -26.98 -11.37
CA PRO A 9 16.82 -26.83 -11.34
C PRO A 9 16.44 -25.37 -11.02
N ARG A 10 15.31 -24.91 -11.57
CA ARG A 10 14.90 -23.50 -11.46
C ARG A 10 13.52 -23.43 -10.79
N PRO A 11 13.32 -22.51 -9.85
CA PRO A 11 11.99 -22.21 -9.36
C PRO A 11 11.19 -21.49 -10.43
N SER A 12 9.86 -21.58 -10.35
CA SER A 12 9.00 -20.57 -10.95
C SER A 12 9.14 -19.28 -10.16
N VAL A 13 9.18 -18.14 -10.86
CA VAL A 13 9.21 -16.83 -10.21
C VAL A 13 7.86 -16.16 -10.41
N ALA A 14 7.17 -15.89 -9.31
CA ALA A 14 5.95 -15.13 -9.26
C ALA A 14 6.23 -13.66 -8.89
N VAL A 15 5.27 -12.81 -9.21
CA VAL A 15 5.20 -11.40 -8.85
C VAL A 15 3.79 -11.12 -8.39
N ASP A 16 3.66 -10.64 -7.16
CA ASP A 16 2.39 -10.30 -6.52
C ASP A 16 2.44 -8.85 -6.05
N VAL A 17 1.34 -8.10 -6.23
CA VAL A 17 1.28 -6.68 -5.87
C VAL A 17 0.22 -6.44 -4.81
N ALA A 18 0.63 -6.00 -3.62
CA ALA A 18 -0.27 -5.52 -2.58
C ALA A 18 -0.59 -4.04 -2.84
N VAL A 19 -1.77 -3.75 -3.40
CA VAL A 19 -2.27 -2.39 -3.57
C VAL A 19 -3.08 -2.00 -2.34
N LEU A 20 -2.57 -1.10 -1.52
CA LEU A 20 -3.22 -0.60 -0.32
C LEU A 20 -4.03 0.67 -0.61
N THR A 21 -5.18 0.81 0.04
CA THR A 21 -6.02 2.00 -0.01
C THR A 21 -6.73 2.23 1.33
N VAL A 22 -7.24 3.44 1.54
CA VAL A 22 -8.12 3.74 2.68
C VAL A 22 -9.55 3.90 2.18
N HIS A 23 -10.43 3.05 2.68
CA HIS A 23 -11.86 3.02 2.35
C HIS A 23 -12.68 2.76 3.61
N GLY A 24 -13.80 3.48 3.78
CA GLY A 24 -14.68 3.27 4.94
C GLY A 24 -14.03 3.53 6.31
N GLY A 25 -12.91 4.27 6.36
CA GLY A 25 -12.16 4.52 7.59
C GLY A 25 -11.17 3.40 7.98
N THR A 26 -11.05 2.35 7.17
CA THR A 26 -10.10 1.24 7.39
C THR A 26 -9.06 1.19 6.27
N LEU A 27 -7.91 0.60 6.59
CA LEU A 27 -6.94 0.21 5.57
C LEU A 27 -7.48 -1.03 4.85
N ASN A 28 -7.39 -1.05 3.53
CA ASN A 28 -7.85 -2.15 2.70
C ASN A 28 -6.74 -2.53 1.71
N VAL A 29 -6.77 -3.78 1.25
CA VAL A 29 -5.97 -4.26 0.14
C VAL A 29 -6.86 -4.68 -1.01
N VAL A 30 -6.45 -4.37 -2.24
CA VAL A 30 -7.10 -4.88 -3.45
C VAL A 30 -6.89 -6.38 -3.56
N THR A 31 -7.96 -7.10 -3.81
CA THR A 31 -7.93 -8.54 -4.04
C THR A 31 -8.51 -8.90 -5.40
N VAL A 32 -8.20 -10.11 -5.86
CA VAL A 32 -8.80 -10.75 -7.04
C VAL A 32 -9.24 -12.16 -6.67
N GLU A 33 -10.31 -12.65 -7.30
CA GLU A 33 -10.75 -14.02 -7.11
C GLU A 33 -9.77 -15.03 -7.73
N SER A 34 -9.56 -16.14 -7.03
CA SER A 34 -8.78 -17.27 -7.52
C SER A 34 -9.40 -18.61 -7.09
N PRO A 35 -8.99 -19.74 -7.70
CA PRO A 35 -9.41 -21.07 -7.24
C PRO A 35 -9.06 -21.39 -5.79
N TRP A 36 -8.17 -20.63 -5.15
CA TRP A 36 -7.72 -20.80 -3.77
C TRP A 36 -8.28 -19.72 -2.83
N GLY A 37 -9.27 -18.94 -3.27
CA GLY A 37 -9.85 -17.81 -2.54
C GLY A 37 -9.27 -16.46 -2.96
N ALA A 38 -9.50 -15.43 -2.14
CA ALA A 38 -9.01 -14.09 -2.38
C ALA A 38 -7.47 -14.07 -2.48
N ALA A 39 -6.94 -13.42 -3.50
CA ALA A 39 -5.52 -13.35 -3.78
C ALA A 39 -5.08 -11.93 -4.11
N LEU A 40 -3.78 -11.65 -3.99
CA LEU A 40 -3.20 -10.44 -4.57
C LEU A 40 -3.20 -10.54 -6.11
N PRO A 41 -3.28 -9.40 -6.82
CA PRO A 41 -2.96 -9.34 -8.24
C PRO A 41 -1.58 -9.92 -8.50
N GLY A 42 -1.55 -11.12 -9.08
CA GLY A 42 -0.35 -11.94 -9.20
C GLY A 42 -0.15 -12.57 -10.56
N THR A 43 1.10 -12.78 -10.95
CA THR A 43 1.46 -13.51 -12.17
C THR A 43 2.83 -14.16 -12.09
N PHE A 44 3.12 -15.10 -13.00
CA PHE A 44 4.46 -15.65 -13.18
C PHE A 44 5.26 -14.79 -14.16
N LEU A 45 6.56 -14.68 -13.89
CA LEU A 45 7.53 -13.99 -14.73
C LEU A 45 7.75 -14.76 -16.03
N HIS A 46 7.69 -14.06 -17.17
CA HIS A 46 7.99 -14.64 -18.46
C HIS A 46 9.46 -14.47 -18.87
N PRO A 47 10.00 -15.33 -19.76
CA PRO A 47 11.33 -15.12 -20.33
C PRO A 47 11.46 -13.75 -21.00
N GLY A 48 12.50 -13.00 -20.65
CA GLY A 48 12.76 -11.67 -21.19
C GLY A 48 11.94 -10.53 -20.58
N GLU A 49 11.09 -10.82 -19.59
CA GLU A 49 10.29 -9.84 -18.86
C GLU A 49 11.00 -9.38 -17.59
N THR A 50 10.88 -8.10 -17.22
CA THR A 50 11.35 -7.62 -15.92
C THR A 50 10.31 -7.87 -14.83
N LEU A 51 10.70 -7.89 -13.56
CA LEU A 51 9.75 -8.01 -12.45
C LEU A 51 8.74 -6.85 -12.43
N ALA A 52 9.17 -5.64 -12.82
CA ALA A 52 8.29 -4.49 -12.94
C ALA A 52 7.28 -4.65 -14.08
N ASP A 53 7.68 -5.21 -15.22
CA ASP A 53 6.74 -5.48 -16.32
C ASP A 53 5.71 -6.55 -15.94
N ALA A 54 6.15 -7.61 -15.24
CA ALA A 54 5.25 -8.62 -14.69
C ALA A 54 4.26 -8.02 -13.67
N ALA A 55 4.72 -7.14 -12.78
CA ALA A 55 3.85 -6.43 -11.81
C ALA A 55 2.81 -5.55 -12.52
N ARG A 56 3.22 -4.74 -13.51
CA ARG A 56 2.29 -3.94 -14.33
C ARG A 56 1.26 -4.82 -15.03
N ARG A 57 1.72 -5.93 -15.64
CA ARG A 57 0.83 -6.90 -16.30
C ARG A 57 -0.13 -7.54 -15.31
N ALA A 58 0.31 -7.88 -14.10
CA ALA A 58 -0.56 -8.43 -13.06
C ALA A 58 -1.65 -7.42 -12.67
N LEU A 59 -1.28 -6.18 -12.37
CA LEU A 59 -2.23 -5.10 -12.03
C LEU A 59 -3.25 -4.87 -13.16
N SER A 60 -2.78 -4.72 -14.40
CA SER A 60 -3.63 -4.43 -15.55
C SER A 60 -4.57 -5.60 -15.88
N THR A 61 -4.04 -6.82 -15.98
CA THR A 61 -4.82 -7.98 -16.43
C THR A 61 -5.69 -8.62 -15.36
N LYS A 62 -5.38 -8.42 -14.07
CA LYS A 62 -6.11 -9.05 -12.96
C LYS A 62 -6.98 -8.07 -12.18
N ALA A 63 -6.53 -6.84 -12.00
CA ALA A 63 -7.25 -5.82 -11.22
C ALA A 63 -7.76 -4.65 -12.07
N GLY A 64 -7.41 -4.57 -13.36
CA GLY A 64 -7.76 -3.43 -14.21
C GLY A 64 -7.07 -2.12 -13.79
N ILE A 65 -6.00 -2.20 -12.99
CA ILE A 65 -5.30 -1.04 -12.45
C ILE A 65 -4.10 -0.71 -13.35
N ASP A 66 -4.09 0.50 -13.88
CA ASP A 66 -2.99 1.04 -14.69
C ASP A 66 -2.48 2.36 -14.08
N GLY A 67 -1.21 2.70 -14.33
CA GLY A 67 -0.64 4.01 -13.93
C GLY A 67 -0.38 4.19 -12.43
N VAL A 68 -0.50 3.13 -11.63
CA VAL A 68 -0.10 3.14 -10.22
C VAL A 68 1.39 2.84 -10.10
N GLU A 69 2.09 3.67 -9.34
CA GLU A 69 3.49 3.44 -8.98
C GLU A 69 3.58 2.38 -7.88
N PHE A 70 4.60 1.53 -7.96
CA PHE A 70 4.84 0.46 -7.01
C PHE A 70 6.33 0.21 -6.86
N HIS A 71 6.70 -0.44 -5.76
CA HIS A 71 8.09 -0.82 -5.48
C HIS A 71 8.18 -2.21 -4.88
N GLN A 72 9.34 -2.82 -5.02
CA GLN A 72 9.66 -4.11 -4.42
C GLN A 72 9.75 -3.99 -2.90
N ILE A 73 9.14 -4.93 -2.17
CA ILE A 73 9.24 -4.99 -0.71
C ILE A 73 10.13 -6.13 -0.25
N ARG A 74 9.82 -7.38 -0.62
CA ARG A 74 10.50 -8.58 -0.12
C ARG A 74 10.26 -9.79 -1.01
N MET A 75 11.28 -10.64 -1.13
CA MET A 75 11.14 -11.98 -1.70
C MET A 75 10.50 -12.95 -0.68
N PHE A 76 9.55 -13.75 -1.15
CA PHE A 76 8.93 -14.84 -0.41
C PHE A 76 9.40 -16.15 -1.02
N ASP A 77 10.21 -16.89 -0.25
CA ASP A 77 11.01 -18.01 -0.72
C ASP A 77 10.92 -19.25 0.18
N ALA A 78 9.91 -19.31 1.07
CA ALA A 78 9.64 -20.50 1.86
C ALA A 78 9.40 -21.70 0.93
N PRO A 79 10.12 -22.83 1.09
CA PRO A 79 10.05 -23.96 0.14
C PRO A 79 8.66 -24.57 -0.05
N ASP A 80 7.78 -24.41 0.93
CA ASP A 80 6.43 -24.93 1.03
C ASP A 80 5.34 -23.85 0.88
N ARG A 81 5.69 -22.63 0.42
CA ARG A 81 4.71 -21.55 0.24
C ARG A 81 3.63 -21.84 -0.81
N ASP A 82 3.91 -22.75 -1.73
CA ASP A 82 3.05 -23.09 -2.85
C ASP A 82 3.02 -24.60 -3.08
N ASP A 83 1.89 -25.22 -2.77
CA ASP A 83 1.71 -26.68 -2.91
C ASP A 83 1.81 -27.18 -4.36
N ARG A 84 1.83 -26.28 -5.36
CA ARG A 84 1.96 -26.62 -6.77
C ARG A 84 3.40 -26.86 -7.20
N GLY A 85 4.38 -26.44 -6.40
CA GLY A 85 5.81 -26.69 -6.67
C GLY A 85 6.74 -25.60 -6.16
N TRP A 86 7.99 -25.64 -6.61
CA TRP A 86 9.01 -24.69 -6.17
C TRP A 86 8.80 -23.30 -6.78
N VAL A 87 8.22 -22.40 -5.99
CA VAL A 87 7.91 -21.02 -6.39
C VAL A 87 8.59 -20.03 -5.45
N LEU A 88 9.27 -19.04 -6.03
CA LEU A 88 9.65 -17.81 -5.34
C LEU A 88 8.68 -16.70 -5.76
N SER A 89 8.28 -15.81 -4.86
CA SER A 89 7.49 -14.62 -5.24
C SER A 89 8.15 -13.32 -4.81
N MET A 90 8.31 -12.40 -5.74
CA MET A 90 8.72 -11.04 -5.44
C MET A 90 7.48 -10.18 -5.17
N ALA A 91 7.20 -9.90 -3.90
CA ALA A 91 6.11 -9.03 -3.52
C ALA A 91 6.45 -7.57 -3.81
N HIS A 92 5.47 -6.84 -4.34
CA HIS A 92 5.51 -5.40 -4.54
C HIS A 92 4.41 -4.75 -3.69
N CYS A 93 4.63 -3.49 -3.31
CA CYS A 93 3.65 -2.65 -2.63
C CYS A 93 3.31 -1.48 -3.53
N ALA A 94 2.04 -1.11 -3.51
CA ALA A 94 1.51 0.07 -4.17
C ALA A 94 0.46 0.72 -3.27
N GLU A 95 0.22 2.00 -3.48
CA GLU A 95 -0.89 2.70 -2.86
C GLU A 95 -1.66 3.49 -3.90
N ALA A 96 -2.97 3.54 -3.75
CA ALA A 96 -3.81 4.32 -4.62
C ALA A 96 -4.98 4.91 -3.81
N PRO A 97 -5.40 6.17 -4.06
CA PRO A 97 -6.66 6.67 -3.56
C PRO A 97 -7.82 5.76 -4.00
N THR A 98 -8.79 5.50 -3.12
CA THR A 98 -9.91 4.62 -3.45
C THR A 98 -10.66 5.06 -4.70
N ASP A 99 -10.85 6.37 -4.89
CA ASP A 99 -11.58 6.92 -6.03
C ASP A 99 -10.81 6.82 -7.36
N SER A 100 -9.52 6.46 -7.31
CA SER A 100 -8.71 6.18 -8.50
C SER A 100 -8.75 4.71 -8.94
N LEU A 101 -9.29 3.82 -8.10
CA LEU A 101 -9.42 2.40 -8.41
C LEU A 101 -10.60 2.16 -9.38
N PRO A 102 -10.52 1.13 -10.25
CA PRO A 102 -11.63 0.74 -11.11
C PRO A 102 -12.91 0.47 -10.31
N SER A 103 -14.06 0.81 -10.90
CA SER A 103 -15.35 0.49 -10.30
C SER A 103 -15.53 -1.03 -10.17
N GLY A 104 -15.98 -1.49 -8.99
CA GLY A 104 -16.15 -2.92 -8.71
C GLY A 104 -14.86 -3.62 -8.28
N THR A 105 -13.79 -2.88 -7.96
CA THR A 105 -12.60 -3.44 -7.32
C THR A 105 -12.97 -4.07 -5.97
N ASP A 106 -12.60 -5.33 -5.78
CA ASP A 106 -12.75 -6.01 -4.50
C ASP A 106 -11.72 -5.50 -3.49
N LEU A 107 -12.21 -5.16 -2.30
CA LEU A 107 -11.40 -4.65 -1.20
C LEU A 107 -11.56 -5.56 0.00
N LEU A 108 -10.43 -5.98 0.56
CA LEU A 108 -10.38 -6.73 1.81
C LEU A 108 -9.80 -5.83 2.90
N ALA A 109 -10.54 -5.68 4.00
CA ALA A 109 -10.10 -4.88 5.13
C ALA A 109 -8.86 -5.48 5.79
N VAL A 110 -8.00 -4.60 6.31
CA VAL A 110 -6.76 -4.93 7.01
C VAL A 110 -6.84 -4.37 8.42
N GLU A 111 -6.72 -5.24 9.41
CA GLU A 111 -6.74 -4.93 10.83
C GLU A 111 -5.54 -5.58 11.51
N ALA A 112 -4.90 -4.88 12.46
CA ALA A 112 -3.70 -5.38 13.13
C ALA A 112 -2.64 -5.97 12.16
N ASP A 113 -2.42 -5.27 11.05
CA ASP A 113 -1.47 -5.63 9.97
C ASP A 113 -1.85 -6.84 9.12
N ARG A 114 -3.03 -7.44 9.30
CA ARG A 114 -3.44 -8.62 8.54
C ARG A 114 -4.78 -8.42 7.84
N PRO A 115 -5.01 -9.06 6.68
CA PRO A 115 -6.34 -9.13 6.11
C PRO A 115 -7.31 -9.81 7.10
N VAL A 116 -8.55 -9.31 7.17
CA VAL A 116 -9.58 -9.84 8.09
C VAL A 116 -10.12 -11.20 7.67
N GLU A 117 -9.91 -11.59 6.41
CA GLU A 117 -10.27 -12.90 5.86
C GLU A 117 -9.02 -13.63 5.33
N PRO A 118 -9.03 -14.97 5.29
CA PRO A 118 -7.94 -15.75 4.71
C PRO A 118 -7.72 -15.42 3.23
N MET A 119 -6.46 -15.42 2.83
CA MET A 119 -6.04 -15.25 1.44
C MET A 119 -5.32 -16.51 0.94
N ALA A 120 -5.25 -16.67 -0.37
CA ALA A 120 -4.53 -17.77 -1.01
C ALA A 120 -3.04 -17.78 -0.62
N PHE A 121 -2.48 -18.97 -0.41
CA PHE A 121 -1.06 -19.18 -0.10
C PHE A 121 -0.59 -18.33 1.10
N ASP A 122 0.57 -17.69 1.00
CA ASP A 122 1.16 -16.77 1.98
C ASP A 122 0.82 -15.30 1.68
N HIS A 123 -0.20 -15.00 0.86
CA HIS A 123 -0.55 -13.62 0.50
C HIS A 123 -0.91 -12.75 1.70
N ALA A 124 -1.48 -13.33 2.75
CA ALA A 124 -1.73 -12.60 3.98
C ALA A 124 -0.43 -12.08 4.63
N ASP A 125 0.69 -12.79 4.50
CA ASP A 125 2.00 -12.34 4.98
C ASP A 125 2.62 -11.26 4.06
N MET A 126 2.30 -11.30 2.76
CA MET A 126 2.65 -10.22 1.81
C MET A 126 1.93 -8.92 2.14
N VAL A 127 0.65 -8.99 2.50
CA VAL A 127 -0.11 -7.84 2.99
C VAL A 127 0.51 -7.29 4.27
N SER A 128 0.84 -8.13 5.26
CA SER A 128 1.52 -7.68 6.48
C SER A 128 2.84 -6.96 6.20
N ALA A 129 3.63 -7.46 5.24
CA ALA A 129 4.87 -6.83 4.83
C ALA A 129 4.62 -5.46 4.15
N ALA A 130 3.60 -5.37 3.27
CA ALA A 130 3.20 -4.13 2.62
C ALA A 130 2.71 -3.07 3.62
N VAL A 131 1.92 -3.46 4.62
CA VAL A 131 1.46 -2.55 5.69
C VAL A 131 2.63 -2.04 6.52
N GLY A 132 3.58 -2.92 6.85
CA GLY A 132 4.83 -2.53 7.53
C GLY A 132 5.64 -1.52 6.73
N ASP A 133 5.78 -1.73 5.42
CA ASP A 133 6.44 -0.80 4.50
C ASP A 133 5.73 0.56 4.43
N LEU A 134 4.40 0.55 4.24
CA LEU A 134 3.57 1.75 4.24
C LEU A 134 3.78 2.56 5.53
N ARG A 135 3.62 1.93 6.69
CA ARG A 135 3.78 2.58 7.99
C ARG A 135 5.16 3.20 8.15
N SER A 136 6.22 2.48 7.74
CA SER A 136 7.60 2.96 7.80
C SER A 136 7.78 4.26 7.00
N ARG A 137 7.23 4.33 5.79
CA ARG A 137 7.26 5.55 4.95
C ARG A 137 6.43 6.69 5.56
N TYR A 138 5.31 6.38 6.19
CA TYR A 138 4.44 7.36 6.83
C TYR A 138 5.00 7.91 8.15
N LEU A 139 6.02 7.30 8.75
CA LEU A 139 6.58 7.76 10.03
C LEU A 139 7.12 9.20 10.01
N THR A 140 7.55 9.71 8.86
CA THR A 140 8.36 10.92 8.78
C THR A 140 7.90 11.95 7.76
N ARG A 141 6.92 11.64 6.89
CA ARG A 141 6.49 12.54 5.81
C ARG A 141 4.97 12.59 5.74
N PRO A 142 4.34 13.74 5.40
CA PRO A 142 2.90 13.85 5.25
C PRO A 142 2.42 13.13 3.98
N ASP A 143 1.62 12.07 4.14
CA ASP A 143 0.94 11.36 3.04
C ASP A 143 1.83 11.14 1.79
N PRO A 144 2.98 10.44 1.93
CA PRO A 144 3.94 10.28 0.83
C PRO A 144 3.39 9.49 -0.35
N SER A 145 2.30 8.73 -0.15
CA SER A 145 1.63 7.96 -1.20
C SER A 145 0.45 8.67 -1.85
N HIS A 146 0.20 9.94 -1.49
CA HIS A 146 -0.86 10.76 -2.07
C HIS A 146 -2.27 10.16 -1.93
N LEU A 147 -2.54 9.40 -0.85
CA LEU A 147 -3.84 8.77 -0.61
C LEU A 147 -4.98 9.79 -0.47
N LEU A 148 -4.65 11.04 -0.07
CA LEU A 148 -5.63 12.14 0.05
C LEU A 148 -5.68 13.03 -1.20
N GLY A 149 -4.98 12.68 -2.29
CA GLY A 149 -4.88 13.55 -3.47
C GLY A 149 -4.03 14.80 -3.21
N THR A 150 -4.18 15.84 -4.03
CA THR A 150 -3.27 17.02 -4.03
C THR A 150 -3.48 17.96 -2.85
N THR A 151 -4.71 18.14 -2.39
CA THR A 151 -5.06 19.05 -1.29
C THR A 151 -5.94 18.35 -0.27
N PHE A 152 -5.73 18.60 1.02
CA PHE A 152 -6.47 17.94 2.11
C PHE A 152 -6.54 18.84 3.35
N THR A 153 -7.45 18.55 4.27
CA THR A 153 -7.50 19.24 5.56
C THR A 153 -6.60 18.56 6.61
N LEU A 154 -6.26 19.28 7.68
CA LEU A 154 -5.60 18.67 8.84
C LEU A 154 -6.43 17.53 9.48
N LEU A 155 -7.75 17.57 9.34
CA LEU A 155 -8.61 16.49 9.82
C LEU A 155 -8.42 15.25 8.95
N ASP A 156 -8.44 15.39 7.62
CA ASP A 156 -8.25 14.29 6.68
C ASP A 156 -6.88 13.63 6.88
N LEU A 157 -5.82 14.44 7.01
CA LEU A 157 -4.48 13.94 7.29
C LEU A 157 -4.45 13.20 8.63
N ARG A 158 -5.08 13.72 9.69
CA ARG A 158 -5.11 13.02 10.98
C ARG A 158 -5.85 11.69 10.85
N THR A 159 -7.03 11.68 10.24
CA THR A 159 -7.83 10.47 10.04
C THR A 159 -7.06 9.43 9.23
N LEU A 160 -6.36 9.83 8.16
CA LEU A 160 -5.50 8.94 7.39
C LEU A 160 -4.46 8.26 8.28
N TYR A 161 -3.78 9.02 9.14
CA TYR A 161 -2.76 8.47 10.03
C TYR A 161 -3.37 7.58 11.11
N GLU A 162 -4.54 7.94 11.64
CA GLU A 162 -5.26 7.09 12.58
C GLU A 162 -5.60 5.73 11.93
N THR A 163 -6.02 5.72 10.66
CA THR A 163 -6.28 4.51 9.88
C THR A 163 -5.01 3.73 9.55
N VAL A 164 -3.96 4.38 9.05
CA VAL A 164 -2.70 3.71 8.67
C VAL A 164 -2.04 3.06 9.88
N PHE A 165 -2.05 3.70 11.04
CA PHE A 165 -1.43 3.20 12.27
C PHE A 165 -2.38 2.44 13.19
N ASP A 166 -3.67 2.34 12.82
CA ASP A 166 -4.72 1.68 13.60
C ASP A 166 -4.79 2.20 15.06
N ARG A 167 -4.64 3.51 15.23
CA ARG A 167 -4.54 4.16 16.56
C ARG A 167 -5.07 5.60 16.54
N PRO A 168 -5.83 6.01 17.56
CA PRO A 168 -6.28 7.40 17.66
C PRO A 168 -5.11 8.35 17.96
N LEU A 169 -5.18 9.55 17.38
CA LEU A 169 -4.18 10.60 17.52
C LEU A 169 -4.80 11.86 18.11
N ARG A 170 -4.16 12.40 19.16
CA ARG A 170 -4.60 13.65 19.80
C ARG A 170 -4.43 14.82 18.83
N LYS A 171 -5.53 15.53 18.57
CA LYS A 171 -5.61 16.64 17.61
C LYS A 171 -4.49 17.67 17.75
N ASP A 172 -4.28 18.23 18.94
CA ASP A 172 -3.32 19.32 19.14
C ASP A 172 -1.87 18.87 19.01
N THR A 173 -1.57 17.65 19.47
CA THR A 173 -0.25 17.05 19.35
C THR A 173 0.08 16.73 17.90
N PHE A 174 -0.86 16.10 17.18
CA PHE A 174 -0.71 15.79 15.76
C PHE A 174 -0.49 17.06 14.94
N ARG A 175 -1.34 18.07 15.13
CA ARG A 175 -1.20 19.37 14.43
C ARG A 175 0.19 19.97 14.63
N ARG A 176 0.67 20.06 15.87
CA ARG A 176 1.98 20.64 16.17
C ARG A 176 3.11 19.90 15.47
N HIS A 177 2.97 18.59 15.31
CA HIS A 177 3.98 17.73 14.71
C HIS A 177 4.05 17.84 13.18
N VAL A 178 2.89 17.95 12.51
CA VAL A 178 2.82 17.89 11.04
C VAL A 178 2.80 19.26 10.38
N ILE A 179 2.35 20.32 11.06
CA ILE A 179 2.08 21.63 10.43
C ILE A 179 3.30 22.25 9.75
N GLY A 180 4.51 21.96 10.25
CA GLY A 180 5.77 22.43 9.64
C GLY A 180 6.03 21.85 8.26
N ALA A 181 5.48 20.67 7.95
CA ALA A 181 5.64 19.98 6.66
C ALA A 181 4.50 20.29 5.68
N LEU A 182 3.64 21.27 5.99
CA LEU A 182 2.46 21.63 5.18
C LEU A 182 2.53 23.08 4.69
N VAL A 183 1.90 23.34 3.54
CA VAL A 183 1.65 24.68 3.00
C VAL A 183 0.15 24.93 3.00
N GLY A 184 -0.31 25.99 3.64
CA GLY A 184 -1.71 26.42 3.55
C GLY A 184 -1.98 26.99 2.16
N THR A 185 -3.07 26.57 1.52
CA THR A 185 -3.43 27.04 0.17
C THR A 185 -4.20 28.36 0.19
N GLY A 186 -4.64 28.81 1.38
CA GLY A 186 -5.57 29.93 1.54
C GLY A 186 -7.02 29.61 1.18
N ALA A 187 -7.29 28.44 0.59
CA ALA A 187 -8.62 27.95 0.33
C ALA A 187 -9.19 27.23 1.56
N THR A 188 -10.53 27.15 1.62
CA THR A 188 -11.23 26.38 2.66
C THR A 188 -12.26 25.46 2.04
N THR A 189 -12.62 24.39 2.76
CA THR A 189 -13.71 23.49 2.35
C THR A 189 -15.03 24.25 2.24
N SER A 190 -15.90 23.85 1.32
CA SER A 190 -17.26 24.37 1.25
C SER A 190 -18.02 24.00 2.53
N ALA A 191 -18.73 24.97 3.12
CA ALA A 191 -19.48 24.80 4.36
C ALA A 191 -20.71 23.89 4.19
N ALA A 192 -20.52 22.58 4.09
CA ALA A 192 -21.59 21.60 4.17
C ALA A 192 -21.82 21.18 5.63
N GLY A 193 -22.27 22.12 6.47
CA GLY A 193 -22.71 21.84 7.85
C GLY A 193 -21.70 22.07 8.98
N GLY A 194 -20.60 22.80 8.74
CA GLY A 194 -19.61 23.15 9.76
C GLY A 194 -18.77 24.38 9.42
N ARG A 195 -17.83 24.76 10.31
CA ARG A 195 -16.87 25.84 10.03
C ARG A 195 -15.94 25.39 8.89
N PRO A 196 -15.75 26.20 7.83
CA PRO A 196 -14.81 25.91 6.76
C PRO A 196 -13.42 25.55 7.32
N ALA A 197 -12.85 24.45 6.83
CA ALA A 197 -11.52 23.98 7.21
C ALA A 197 -10.50 24.42 6.15
N GLU A 198 -9.33 24.89 6.58
CA GLU A 198 -8.23 25.24 5.68
C GLU A 198 -7.72 24.00 4.93
N LEU A 199 -7.47 24.18 3.63
CA LEU A 199 -6.84 23.20 2.77
C LEU A 199 -5.33 23.39 2.78
N TYR A 200 -4.62 22.27 2.84
CA TYR A 200 -3.17 22.21 2.85
C TYR A 200 -2.66 21.35 1.70
N GLU A 201 -1.43 21.64 1.30
CA GLU A 201 -0.60 20.79 0.45
C GLU A 201 0.61 20.31 1.25
N ARG A 202 1.15 19.16 0.86
CA ARG A 202 2.45 18.68 1.36
C ARG A 202 3.54 19.64 0.89
N ARG A 203 4.50 19.96 1.77
CA ARG A 203 5.75 20.58 1.31
C ARG A 203 6.60 19.53 0.60
N PRO A 204 7.12 19.81 -0.61
CA PRO A 204 8.06 18.92 -1.28
C PRO A 204 9.29 18.65 -0.40
N ASP A 205 9.68 17.39 -0.30
CA ASP A 205 10.90 16.92 0.39
C ASP A 205 10.99 17.20 1.90
N GLU A 206 9.93 17.72 2.52
CA GLU A 206 9.94 18.07 3.94
C GLU A 206 9.44 16.92 4.83
N THR A 207 10.19 16.64 5.89
CA THR A 207 9.83 15.66 6.92
C THR A 207 9.20 16.35 8.13
N PHE A 208 8.50 15.57 8.95
CA PHE A 208 8.03 16.01 10.26
C PHE A 208 9.18 16.44 11.18
N ALA A 209 8.85 17.23 12.20
CA ALA A 209 9.81 17.66 13.23
C ALA A 209 10.34 16.51 14.12
N GLY A 210 9.79 15.30 13.98
CA GLY A 210 10.21 14.06 14.62
C GLY A 210 9.47 12.87 14.00
N SER A 211 9.63 11.66 14.53
CA SER A 211 8.81 10.53 14.06
C SER A 211 7.41 10.58 14.68
N ILE A 212 6.39 10.27 13.88
CA ILE A 212 5.03 10.06 14.39
C ILE A 212 4.95 8.88 15.36
N ALA A 213 5.91 7.94 15.36
CA ALA A 213 5.98 6.87 16.36
C ALA A 213 5.90 7.39 17.80
N ALA A 214 6.45 8.57 18.09
CA ALA A 214 6.40 9.19 19.41
C ALA A 214 4.98 9.62 19.83
N LEU A 215 4.04 9.72 18.89
CA LEU A 215 2.65 10.08 19.12
C LEU A 215 1.72 8.88 19.29
N LEU A 216 2.22 7.67 19.00
CA LEU A 216 1.46 6.42 19.01
C LEU A 216 1.57 5.65 20.33
N VAL A 217 2.30 6.20 21.32
CA VAL A 217 2.56 5.63 22.66
C VAL A 217 1.54 6.15 23.67
#